data_AF-A0A4Q3F211-F1
#
_entry.id   AF-A0A4Q3F211-F1
#
_cell.length_a   1.000
_cell.length_b   1.000
_cell.length_c   1.000
_cell.angle_alpha   90.00
_cell.angle_beta   90.00
_cell.angle_gamma   90.00
#
_symmetry.space_group_name_H-M   'P 1'
#
loop_
_entity.id
_entity.type
_entity.pdbx_description
1 polymer ?
#
loop_
_entity_poly.entity_id
_entity_poly.type
_entity_poly.pdbx_seq_one_letter_code
_entity_poly.pdbx_strand_id
1 'polypeptide(L)'
;MSNQNTQAPSVLPSPQSSFRVQWGDVDMFFQEASGLPTQGEGHSNITLRKGIINDDDLSVSLRTEIAKGAFKRIDMSIRLLDETGQTVVTWSLKNAFISKVSMAHAQSEHLAIETIEVASERIKILQ
;
A
#
# COMPACT_ATOMS: atom_id res chain seq x y z
N MET A 1 3.48 -37.41 17.39
CA MET A 1 4.27 -36.30 17.96
C MET A 1 4.11 -35.12 17.02
N SER A 2 3.84 -33.95 17.60
CA SER A 2 3.04 -32.84 17.06
C SER A 2 3.56 -32.19 15.77
N ASN A 3 2.63 -31.96 14.83
CA ASN A 3 2.80 -31.07 13.68
C ASN A 3 2.75 -29.61 14.18
N GLN A 4 3.78 -28.81 13.89
CA GLN A 4 3.70 -27.35 13.99
C GLN A 4 3.60 -26.79 12.57
N ASN A 5 2.36 -26.69 12.09
CA ASN A 5 2.02 -25.97 10.87
C ASN A 5 1.79 -24.50 11.26
N THR A 6 2.79 -23.65 11.05
CA THR A 6 2.64 -22.19 11.23
C THR A 6 1.83 -21.66 10.04
N GLN A 7 0.54 -21.44 10.22
CA GLN A 7 -0.30 -20.81 9.20
C GLN A 7 0.04 -19.32 9.10
N ALA A 8 0.56 -18.91 7.94
CA ALA A 8 0.67 -17.50 7.58
C ALA A 8 -0.74 -16.86 7.55
N PRO A 9 -0.90 -15.60 8.00
CA PRO A 9 -2.19 -14.93 8.03
C PRO A 9 -2.81 -14.83 6.63
N SER A 10 -4.12 -15.02 6.57
CA SER A 10 -4.96 -15.16 5.38
C SER A 10 -5.13 -13.87 4.57
N VAL A 11 -4.04 -13.34 4.01
CA VAL A 11 -4.10 -12.31 2.95
C VAL A 11 -3.74 -13.03 1.65
N LEU A 12 -4.73 -13.26 0.79
CA LEU A 12 -4.53 -13.94 -0.50
C LEU A 12 -3.38 -13.27 -1.30
N PRO A 13 -2.24 -13.93 -1.55
CA PRO A 13 -1.30 -13.48 -2.56
C PRO A 13 -1.80 -14.04 -3.90
N SER A 14 -2.42 -13.19 -4.73
CA SER A 14 -2.70 -13.53 -6.13
C SER A 14 -1.60 -12.98 -7.05
N PRO A 15 -1.36 -13.60 -8.22
CA PRO A 15 -0.20 -13.38 -9.10
C PRO A 15 -0.09 -12.01 -9.80
N GLN A 16 -0.83 -10.99 -9.37
CA GLN A 16 -0.96 -9.68 -10.06
C GLN A 16 -0.78 -8.45 -9.17
N SER A 17 -0.28 -8.57 -7.93
CA SER A 17 0.10 -7.38 -7.15
C SER A 17 1.31 -6.68 -7.79
N SER A 18 1.04 -5.69 -8.63
CA SER A 18 2.05 -4.94 -9.37
C SER A 18 2.87 -4.01 -8.46
N PHE A 19 2.37 -3.62 -7.29
CA PHE A 19 3.06 -2.64 -6.45
C PHE A 19 3.33 -3.16 -5.03
N ARG A 20 4.59 -3.03 -4.59
CA ARG A 20 5.01 -3.20 -3.20
C ARG A 20 5.36 -1.85 -2.59
N VAL A 21 4.73 -1.53 -1.47
CA VAL A 21 4.89 -0.26 -0.76
C VAL A 21 5.49 -0.55 0.61
N GLN A 22 6.65 0.02 0.87
CA GLN A 22 7.34 -0.12 2.14
C GLN A 22 7.15 1.17 2.95
N TRP A 23 6.58 1.04 4.15
CA TRP A 23 6.33 2.11 5.09
C TRP A 23 6.91 1.72 6.46
N GLY A 24 8.15 2.16 6.71
CA GLY A 24 8.92 1.69 7.86
C GLY A 24 9.23 0.20 7.72
N ASP A 25 8.81 -0.58 8.72
CA ASP A 25 8.98 -2.04 8.76
C ASP A 25 7.78 -2.80 8.18
N VAL A 26 6.78 -2.08 7.66
CA VAL A 26 5.57 -2.67 7.09
C VAL A 26 5.66 -2.69 5.58
N ASP A 27 5.46 -3.88 5.00
CA ASP A 27 5.24 -4.07 3.58
C ASP A 27 3.75 -4.19 3.28
N MET A 28 3.28 -3.42 2.30
CA MET A 28 1.93 -3.45 1.78
C MET A 28 1.97 -3.77 0.28
N PHE A 29 0.95 -4.48 -0.20
CA PHE A 29 0.83 -4.87 -1.59
C PHE A 29 -0.45 -4.29 -2.19
N PHE A 30 -0.32 -3.72 -3.39
CA PHE A 30 -1.42 -3.08 -4.11
C PHE A 30 -1.45 -3.54 -5.56
N GLN A 31 -2.66 -3.60 -6.11
CA GLN A 31 -2.85 -3.92 -7.52
C GLN A 31 -2.72 -2.66 -8.39
N GLU A 32 -3.07 -1.48 -7.86
CA GLU A 32 -3.05 -0.23 -8.61
C GLU A 32 -2.37 0.91 -7.84
N ALA A 33 -1.68 1.78 -8.59
CA ALA A 33 -1.12 3.03 -8.10
C ALA A 33 -1.32 4.14 -9.13
N SER A 34 -1.66 5.36 -8.67
CA SER A 34 -1.74 6.56 -9.50
C SER A 34 -1.11 7.76 -8.80
N GLY A 35 -0.74 8.79 -9.56
CA GLY A 35 -0.02 9.96 -9.04
C GLY A 35 1.50 9.76 -8.93
N LEU A 36 2.02 8.69 -9.52
CA LEU A 36 3.46 8.43 -9.63
C LEU A 36 4.04 9.20 -10.83
N PRO A 37 5.15 9.95 -10.66
CA PRO A 37 5.81 10.61 -11.78
C PRO A 37 6.47 9.57 -12.69
N THR A 38 6.39 9.77 -14.00
CA THR A 38 7.06 8.92 -14.99
C THR A 38 8.53 9.30 -15.19
N GLN A 39 8.90 10.53 -14.85
CA GLN A 39 10.27 11.07 -14.91
C GLN A 39 10.49 12.11 -13.81
N GLY A 40 11.73 12.23 -13.32
CA GLY A 40 12.12 13.28 -12.38
C GLY A 40 11.42 13.20 -11.01
N GLU A 41 10.87 14.32 -10.56
CA GLU A 41 10.19 14.48 -9.28
C GLU A 41 8.79 15.06 -9.43
N GLY A 42 7.95 14.86 -8.40
CA GLY A 42 6.58 15.37 -8.34
C GLY A 42 6.14 15.65 -6.90
N HIS A 43 4.94 16.24 -6.78
CA HIS A 43 4.34 16.65 -5.50
C HIS A 43 2.86 16.22 -5.35
N SER A 44 2.35 15.42 -6.28
CA SER A 44 0.98 14.90 -6.20
C SER A 44 0.83 13.89 -5.07
N ASN A 45 -0.38 13.82 -4.49
CA ASN A 45 -0.74 12.69 -3.65
C ASN A 45 -0.75 11.40 -4.49
N ILE A 46 -0.36 10.30 -3.86
CA ILE A 46 -0.38 8.97 -4.45
C ILE A 46 -1.66 8.30 -4.00
N THR A 47 -2.37 7.66 -4.93
CA THR A 47 -3.51 6.80 -4.61
C THR A 47 -3.13 5.35 -4.88
N LEU A 48 -3.29 4.50 -3.87
CA LEU A 48 -2.99 3.07 -3.91
C LEU A 48 -4.30 2.29 -3.71
N ARG A 49 -4.53 1.23 -4.49
CA ARG A 49 -5.75 0.42 -4.36
C ARG A 49 -5.45 -1.07 -4.26
N LYS A 50 -6.14 -1.74 -3.33
CA LYS A 50 -6.14 -3.20 -3.22
C LYS A 50 -7.54 -3.77 -3.00
N GLY A 51 -7.82 -4.93 -3.55
CA GLY A 51 -8.98 -5.74 -3.19
C GLY A 51 -8.79 -6.38 -1.81
N ILE A 52 -9.85 -6.38 -1.01
CA ILE A 52 -9.89 -7.03 0.31
C ILE A 52 -11.20 -7.83 0.44
N ILE A 53 -11.15 -8.92 1.20
CA ILE A 53 -12.33 -9.74 1.52
C ILE A 53 -12.90 -9.36 2.90
N ASN A 54 -12.02 -9.01 3.83
CA ASN A 54 -12.36 -8.50 5.15
C ASN A 54 -11.44 -7.33 5.48
N ASP A 55 -11.85 -6.50 6.44
CA ASP A 55 -10.96 -5.51 7.05
C ASP A 55 -9.76 -6.22 7.68
N ASP A 56 -8.55 -5.75 7.39
CA ASP A 56 -7.33 -6.27 8.00
C ASP A 56 -6.89 -5.38 9.18
N ASP A 57 -6.08 -5.94 10.09
CA ASP A 57 -5.63 -5.24 11.30
C ASP A 57 -4.89 -3.93 10.97
N LEU A 58 -4.16 -3.92 9.85
CA LEU A 58 -3.42 -2.73 9.41
C LEU A 58 -4.39 -1.63 8.99
N SER A 59 -5.41 -1.94 8.18
CA SER A 59 -6.45 -1.02 7.75
C SER A 59 -7.19 -0.38 8.92
N VAL A 60 -7.54 -1.17 9.93
CA VAL A 60 -8.17 -0.69 11.17
C VAL A 60 -7.24 0.23 11.96
N SER A 61 -5.96 -0.16 12.10
CA SER A 61 -4.96 0.62 12.84
C SER A 61 -4.70 1.98 12.17
N LEU A 62 -4.58 2.00 10.84
CA LEU A 62 -4.37 3.21 10.05
C LEU A 62 -5.52 4.19 10.21
N ARG A 63 -6.77 3.74 10.06
CA ARG A 63 -7.94 4.62 10.26
C ARG A 63 -7.99 5.18 11.67
N THR A 64 -7.60 4.39 12.67
CA THR A 64 -7.53 4.82 14.06
C THR A 64 -6.49 5.92 14.25
N GLU A 65 -5.28 5.78 13.69
CA GLU A 65 -4.23 6.79 13.79
C GLU A 65 -4.58 8.08 13.03
N ILE A 66 -5.21 7.96 11.85
CA ILE A 66 -5.72 9.10 11.08
C ILE A 66 -6.75 9.88 11.90
N ALA A 67 -7.69 9.19 12.55
CA ALA A 67 -8.72 9.83 13.38
C ALA A 67 -8.14 10.56 14.61
N LYS A 68 -6.99 10.13 15.12
CA LYS A 68 -6.26 10.81 16.20
C LYS A 68 -5.47 12.04 15.73
N GLY A 69 -5.26 12.20 14.43
CA GLY A 69 -4.41 13.26 13.86
C GLY A 69 -2.91 13.06 14.10
N ALA A 70 -2.48 11.87 14.54
CA ALA A 70 -1.10 11.55 14.85
C ALA A 70 -0.42 10.88 13.64
N PHE A 71 0.04 11.68 12.68
CA PHE A 71 0.67 11.14 11.47
C PHE A 71 2.18 11.01 11.65
N LYS A 72 2.67 9.78 11.79
CA LYS A 72 4.11 9.51 11.68
C LYS A 72 4.53 9.70 10.23
N ARG A 73 5.30 10.77 9.98
CA ARG A 73 5.87 11.03 8.66
C ARG A 73 7.21 10.34 8.55
N ILE A 74 7.36 9.49 7.53
CA ILE A 74 8.61 8.79 7.22
C ILE A 74 8.77 8.68 5.73
N ASP A 75 10.02 8.46 5.30
CA ASP A 75 10.27 8.18 3.90
C ASP A 75 9.67 6.83 3.53
N MET A 76 9.03 6.76 2.36
CA MET A 76 8.41 5.54 1.82
C MET A 76 9.05 5.18 0.48
N SER A 77 9.00 3.89 0.14
CA SER A 77 9.32 3.44 -1.21
C SER A 77 8.16 2.68 -1.82
N ILE A 78 7.84 2.98 -3.08
CA ILE A 78 6.88 2.25 -3.90
C ILE A 78 7.66 1.56 -5.00
N ARG A 79 7.46 0.26 -5.20
CA ARG A 79 8.13 -0.53 -6.23
C ARG A 79 7.10 -1.15 -7.16
N LEU A 80 7.25 -0.90 -8.46
CA LEU A 80 6.56 -1.65 -9.51
C LEU A 80 7.29 -2.97 -9.70
N LEU A 81 6.56 -4.07 -9.65
CA LEU A 81 7.05 -5.43 -9.81
C LEU A 81 6.63 -5.98 -11.18
N ASP A 82 7.49 -6.78 -11.81
CA ASP A 82 7.14 -7.58 -12.99
C ASP A 82 6.44 -8.89 -12.58
N GLU A 83 6.08 -9.71 -13.56
CA GLU A 83 5.42 -11.01 -13.37
C GLU A 83 6.25 -12.03 -12.57
N THR A 84 7.56 -11.82 -12.46
CA THR A 84 8.47 -12.65 -11.67
C THR A 84 8.64 -12.13 -10.24
N GLY A 85 8.04 -10.97 -9.93
CA GLY A 85 8.17 -10.28 -8.64
C GLY A 85 9.43 -9.42 -8.53
N GLN A 86 10.20 -9.24 -9.61
CA GLN A 86 11.38 -8.39 -9.61
C GLN A 86 10.99 -6.92 -9.76
N THR A 87 11.78 -6.04 -9.16
CA THR A 87 11.52 -4.59 -9.19
C THR A 87 11.91 -4.01 -10.55
N VAL A 88 10.94 -3.43 -11.24
CA VAL A 88 11.11 -2.74 -12.53
C VAL A 88 11.39 -1.26 -12.31
N VAL A 89 10.68 -0.63 -11.38
CA VAL A 89 10.80 0.81 -11.07
C VAL A 89 10.64 1.02 -9.58
N THR A 90 11.41 1.95 -9.02
CA THR A 90 11.24 2.39 -7.64
C THR A 90 10.92 3.88 -7.60
N TRP A 91 9.95 4.26 -6.77
CA TRP A 91 9.73 5.65 -6.38
C TRP A 91 10.06 5.82 -4.90
N SER A 92 10.74 6.91 -4.56
CA SER A 92 11.00 7.32 -3.19
C SER A 92 10.17 8.54 -2.85
N LEU A 93 9.45 8.49 -1.73
CA LEU A 93 8.61 9.56 -1.22
C LEU A 93 9.25 10.10 0.06
N LYS A 94 9.46 11.42 0.13
CA LYS A 94 10.04 12.10 1.27
C LYS A 94 8.97 12.55 2.26
N ASN A 95 9.22 12.30 3.55
CA ASN A 95 8.36 12.76 4.65
C ASN A 95 6.87 12.41 4.44
N ALA A 96 6.63 11.19 3.96
CA ALA A 96 5.33 10.74 3.53
C ALA A 96 4.49 10.22 4.70
N PHE A 97 3.18 10.31 4.57
CA PHE A 97 2.22 9.75 5.53
C PHE A 97 0.94 9.35 4.80
N ILE A 98 0.23 8.38 5.37
CA ILE A 98 -1.09 7.99 4.89
C ILE A 98 -2.09 9.04 5.35
N SER A 99 -2.69 9.76 4.40
CA SER A 99 -3.63 10.85 4.68
C SER A 99 -5.06 10.37 4.77
N LYS A 100 -5.40 9.24 4.11
CA LYS A 100 -6.75 8.69 4.08
C LYS A 100 -6.74 7.20 3.77
N VAL A 101 -7.69 6.49 4.38
CA VAL A 101 -8.05 5.10 4.05
C VAL A 101 -9.56 5.06 3.87
N SER A 102 -10.03 4.53 2.74
CA SER A 102 -11.46 4.39 2.44
C SER A 102 -11.75 3.05 1.78
N MET A 103 -12.96 2.53 2.00
CA MET A 103 -13.42 1.28 1.40
C MET A 103 -14.65 1.52 0.54
N ALA A 104 -14.66 0.89 -0.64
CA ALA A 104 -15.83 0.80 -1.48
C ALA A 104 -16.24 -0.67 -1.59
N HIS A 105 -17.46 -1.01 -1.16
CA HIS A 105 -18.00 -2.35 -1.33
C HIS A 105 -18.17 -2.62 -2.83
N ALA A 106 -17.71 -3.78 -3.29
CA ALA A 106 -18.04 -4.29 -4.60
C ALA A 106 -19.51 -4.73 -4.63
N GLN A 107 -20.00 -5.14 -5.79
CA GLN A 107 -21.38 -5.62 -5.95
C GLN A 107 -21.73 -6.85 -5.08
N SER A 108 -20.73 -7.49 -4.45
CA SER A 108 -20.91 -8.54 -3.44
C SER A 108 -20.47 -8.05 -2.05
N GLU A 109 -21.26 -8.37 -1.02
CA GLU A 109 -21.07 -7.97 0.39
C GLU A 109 -19.69 -8.34 0.97
N HIS A 110 -18.98 -9.29 0.36
CA HIS A 110 -17.71 -9.85 0.86
C HIS A 110 -16.48 -9.38 0.09
N LEU A 111 -16.61 -8.49 -0.88
CA LEU A 111 -15.48 -7.96 -1.61
C LEU A 111 -15.53 -6.44 -1.51
N ALA A 112 -14.43 -5.84 -1.06
CA ALA A 112 -14.29 -4.39 -1.06
C ALA A 112 -12.99 -4.00 -1.74
N ILE A 113 -12.97 -2.80 -2.30
CA ILE A 113 -11.76 -2.13 -2.77
C ILE A 113 -11.34 -1.17 -1.67
N GLU A 114 -10.19 -1.41 -1.07
CA GLU A 114 -9.53 -0.45 -0.22
C GLU A 114 -8.74 0.55 -1.08
N THR A 115 -8.90 1.82 -0.76
CA THR A 115 -8.13 2.94 -1.34
C THR A 115 -7.37 3.65 -0.24
N ILE A 116 -6.06 3.79 -0.42
CA ILE A 116 -5.15 4.51 0.46
C ILE A 116 -4.61 5.71 -0.29
N GLU A 117 -4.75 6.90 0.30
CA GLU A 117 -4.11 8.12 -0.18
C GLU A 117 -2.86 8.40 0.66
N VAL A 118 -1.74 8.63 -0.02
CA VAL A 118 -0.46 8.98 0.57
C VAL A 118 -0.11 10.40 0.16
N ALA A 119 0.10 11.26 1.16
CA ALA A 119 0.65 12.58 0.97
C ALA A 119 2.16 12.54 1.25
N SER A 120 2.94 13.32 0.50
CA SER A 120 4.38 13.44 0.67
C SER A 120 4.84 14.85 0.34
N GLU A 121 6.03 15.25 0.81
CA GLU A 121 6.62 16.52 0.41
C GLU A 121 7.15 16.48 -1.02
N ARG A 122 7.64 15.30 -1.43
CA ARG A 122 8.25 15.06 -2.72
C ARG A 122 8.18 13.58 -3.03
N ILE A 123 7.90 13.24 -4.28
CA ILE A 123 8.09 11.90 -4.86
C ILE A 123 9.14 11.98 -5.97
N LYS A 124 10.04 11.01 -6.05
CA LYS A 124 11.06 10.91 -7.09
C LYS A 124 11.11 9.50 -7.66
N ILE A 125 11.18 9.38 -8.98
CA ILE A 125 11.49 8.09 -9.62
C ILE A 125 12.99 7.81 -9.52
N LEU A 126 13.34 6.61 -9.10
CA LEU A 126 14.68 6.07 -9.05
C LEU A 126 14.83 5.10 -10.23
N GLN A 127 15.71 5.45 -11.15
CA GLN A 127 16.15 4.59 -12.26
C GLN A 127 17.43 3.86 -11.88
#